data_AF-A0A1S2M3A3-F1
#
_entry.id   AF-A0A1S2M3A3-F1
#
_cell.length_a   1.000
_cell.length_b   1.000
_cell.length_c   1.000
_cell.angle_alpha   90.00
_cell.angle_beta   90.00
_cell.angle_gamma   90.00
#
_symmetry.space_group_name_H-M   'P 1'
#
loop_
_entity.id
_entity.type
_entity.pdbx_description
1 polymer ?
#
loop_
_entity_poly.entity_id
_entity_poly.type
_entity_poly.pdbx_seq_one_letter_code
_entity_poly.pdbx_strand_id
1 'polypeptide(L)' 'MLTNVGIPGLILILVIALIIFGPKRLPEMGRAIGQTLKEFKKSTRQLTEGDDDKPLEKTQEASNNL' A
#
# COMPACT_ATOMS: atom_id res chain seq x y z
N MET A 1 17.01 11.87 -27.06
CA MET A 1 18.20 11.26 -26.42
C MET A 1 18.02 10.96 -24.94
N LEU A 2 17.16 11.68 -24.20
CA LEU A 2 16.85 11.40 -22.77
C LEU A 2 15.78 10.31 -22.54
N THR A 3 14.95 10.01 -23.54
CA THR A 3 13.89 8.99 -23.45
C THR A 3 14.39 7.55 -23.39
N ASN A 4 15.69 7.32 -23.66
CA ASN A 4 16.33 6.02 -23.48
C ASN A 4 16.74 5.74 -22.02
N VAL A 5 16.68 6.75 -21.14
CA VAL A 5 16.85 6.60 -19.68
C VAL A 5 15.49 6.29 -19.05
N GLY A 6 14.84 5.24 -19.56
CA GLY A 6 13.55 4.79 -19.06
C GLY A 6 13.69 3.95 -17.80
N ILE A 7 12.85 2.91 -17.71
CA ILE A 7 12.89 1.89 -16.66
C ILE A 7 14.30 1.38 -16.30
N PRO A 8 15.26 1.20 -17.23
CA PRO A 8 16.61 0.76 -16.88
C PRO A 8 17.36 1.71 -15.92
N GLY A 9 17.19 3.03 -16.07
CA GLY A 9 17.83 4.00 -15.18
C GLY A 9 17.24 3.97 -13.77
N LEU A 10 15.92 3.80 -13.67
CA LEU A 10 15.23 3.66 -12.39
C LEU A 10 15.67 2.38 -11.66
N ILE A 11 15.84 1.27 -12.38
CA ILE A 11 16.35 0.02 -11.80
C ILE A 11 17.76 0.21 -11.22
N LEU A 12 18.65 0.92 -11.91
CA LEU A 12 20.00 1.18 -11.40
C LEU A 12 19.97 1.95 -10.07
N ILE A 13 19.15 3.00 -9.99
CA ILE A 13 18.96 3.77 -8.75
C ILE A 13 18.37 2.89 -7.65
N LEU A 14 17.38 2.06 -7.99
CA LEU A 14 16.76 1.12 -7.06
C LEU A 14 17.80 0.15 -6.50
N VAL A 15 18.68 -0.42 -7.33
CA VAL A 15 19.74 -1.34 -6.89
C VAL A 15 20.68 -0.68 -5.89
N ILE A 16 21.12 0.56 -6.15
CA ILE A 16 21.98 1.31 -5.22
C ILE A 16 21.24 1.57 -3.90
N ALA A 17 19.99 2.01 -3.96
CA ALA A 17 19.16 2.21 -2.79
C ALA A 17 18.95 0.91 -2.00
N LEU A 18 18.78 -0.23 -2.69
CA LEU A 18 18.66 -1.54 -2.08
C LEU A 18 19.94 -2.04 -1.42
N ILE A 19 21.11 -1.63 -1.89
CA ILE A 19 22.38 -1.95 -1.21
C ILE A 19 22.48 -1.16 0.11
N ILE A 20 22.08 0.10 0.11
CA ILE A 20 22.15 0.98 1.29
C ILE A 20 21.07 0.60 2.32
N PHE A 21 19.82 0.49 1.88
CA PHE A 21 18.67 0.27 2.75
C PHE A 21 18.33 -1.21 2.95
N GLY A 22 18.66 -2.08 1.99
CA GLY A 22 18.32 -3.50 2.00
C GLY A 22 16.97 -3.82 1.32
N PRO A 23 16.85 -4.96 0.59
CA PRO A 23 15.62 -5.36 -0.10
C PRO A 23 14.44 -5.66 0.82
N LYS A 24 14.69 -5.93 2.10
CA LYS A 24 13.62 -6.18 3.08
C LYS A 24 13.02 -4.89 3.65
N ARG A 25 13.78 -3.78 3.67
CA ARG A 25 13.34 -2.53 4.30
C ARG A 25 12.35 -1.74 3.45
N LEU A 26 12.52 -1.72 2.13
CA LEU A 26 11.55 -1.04 1.25
C LEU A 26 10.12 -1.61 1.38
N PRO A 27 9.89 -2.95 1.32
CA PRO A 27 8.56 -3.53 1.54
C PRO A 27 8.04 -3.32 2.97
N GLU A 28 8.91 -3.37 3.98
CA GLU A 28 8.56 -3.17 5.38
C GLU A 28 8.04 -1.75 5.62
N MET A 29 8.79 -0.74 5.15
CA MET A 29 8.37 0.67 5.20
C MET A 29 7.11 0.91 4.36
N GLY A 30 7.01 0.30 3.18
CA GLY A 30 5.83 0.38 2.32
C GLY A 30 4.58 -0.21 2.97
N ARG A 31 4.70 -1.28 3.75
CA ARG A 31 3.58 -1.86 4.52
C ARG A 31 3.12 -0.92 5.63
N ALA A 32 4.05 -0.32 6.38
CA ALA A 32 3.72 0.63 7.44
C ALA A 32 3.03 1.88 6.87
N ILE A 33 3.62 2.50 5.84
CA ILE A 33 3.05 3.66 5.14
C ILE A 33 1.70 3.28 4.52
N GLY A 34 1.59 2.10 3.90
CA GLY A 34 0.35 1.62 3.30
C GLY A 34 -0.79 1.42 4.30
N GLN A 35 -0.48 0.95 5.52
CA GLN A 35 -1.46 0.87 6.61
C GLN A 35 -1.95 2.26 7.02
N THR A 36 -1.02 3.20 7.23
CA THR A 36 -1.37 4.60 7.53
C THR A 36 -2.22 5.23 6.42
N LEU A 37 -1.86 5.06 5.15
CA LEU A 37 -2.62 5.58 4.01
C LEU A 37 -4.02 4.92 3.91
N LYS A 38 -4.13 3.63 4.24
CA LYS A 38 -5.41 2.91 4.25
C LYS A 38 -6.35 3.46 5.31
N GLU A 39 -5.84 3.68 6.52
CA GLU A 39 -6.61 4.27 7.63
C GLU A 39 -6.97 5.72 7.31
N PHE A 40 -6.01 6.51 6.83
CA PHE A 40 -6.25 7.88 6.39
C PHE A 40 -7.35 7.94 5.33
N LYS A 41 -7.29 7.10 4.29
CA LYS A 41 -8.34 7.00 3.26
C LYS A 41 -9.71 6.66 3.87
N LYS A 42 -9.75 5.71 4.82
CA LYS A 42 -11.00 5.32 5.49
C LYS A 42 -11.60 6.49 6.28
N SER A 43 -10.78 7.19 7.06
CA SER A 43 -11.20 8.37 7.82
C SER A 43 -11.64 9.51 6.90
N THR A 44 -10.86 9.83 5.86
CA THR A 44 -11.24 10.86 4.88
C THR A 44 -12.55 10.51 4.17
N ARG A 45 -12.77 9.24 3.82
CA ARG A 45 -14.02 8.79 3.20
C ARG A 45 -15.21 8.99 4.15
N GLN A 46 -15.09 8.64 5.42
CA GLN A 46 -16.12 8.88 6.43
C GLN A 46 -16.43 10.37 6.67
N LEU A 47 -15.43 11.24 6.50
CA LEU A 47 -15.60 12.68 6.65
C LEU A 47 -16.19 13.36 5.41
N THR A 48 -15.94 12.79 4.22
CA THR A 48 -16.34 13.37 2.93
C THR A 48 -17.69 12.84 2.46
N GLU A 49 -17.96 11.56 2.72
CA GLU A 49 -19.24 10.90 2.47
C GLU A 49 -19.96 10.86 3.83
N GLY A 50 -20.78 11.86 4.11
CA GLY A 50 -21.59 11.88 5.33
C GLY A 50 -22.51 10.66 5.40
N ASP A 51 -22.27 9.82 6.40
CA ASP A 51 -23.09 8.75 7.02
C ASP A 51 -23.90 7.74 6.18
N ASP A 52 -23.89 7.80 4.85
CA ASP A 52 -24.66 6.86 4.01
C ASP A 52 -23.77 5.90 3.21
N ASP A 53 -23.00 5.05 3.91
CA ASP A 53 -22.64 3.72 3.39
C ASP A 53 -21.96 2.84 4.46
N LYS A 54 -22.74 1.90 4.99
CA LYS A 54 -22.32 0.91 5.98
C LYS A 54 -21.27 -0.08 5.42
N PRO A 55 -20.50 -0.73 6.31
CA PRO A 55 -19.24 -1.39 5.99
C PRO A 55 -19.39 -2.59 5.06
N LEU A 56 -18.41 -2.78 4.17
CA LEU A 56 -18.07 -4.09 3.61
C LEU A 56 -17.55 -4.99 4.74
N GLU A 57 -18.49 -5.51 5.52
CA GLU A 57 -18.34 -6.70 6.34
C GLU A 57 -18.14 -7.87 5.37
N LYS A 58 -16.87 -8.26 5.18
CA LYS A 58 -16.60 -9.58 4.61
C LYS A 58 -17.00 -10.60 5.66
N THR A 59 -18.17 -11.20 5.42
CA THR A 59 -18.58 -12.54 5.81
C THR A 59 -17.39 -13.43 6.18
N GLN A 60 -17.22 -13.65 7.48
CA GLN A 60 -16.59 -14.85 8.03
C GLN A 60 -17.69 -15.62 8.79
N GLU A 61 -18.83 -15.82 8.13
CA GLU A 61 -19.84 -16.80 8.50
C GLU A 61 -19.77 -17.94 7.49
N ALA A 62 -18.84 -18.88 7.71
CA ALA A 62 -18.91 -20.21 7.12
C ALA A 62 -18.01 -21.14 7.92
N SER A 63 -18.58 -22.24 8.40
CA SER A 63 -17.94 -23.31 9.18
C SER A 63 -17.85 -23.03 10.68
N ASN A 64 -18.92 -23.37 11.41
CA ASN A 64 -18.86 -24.42 12.43
C ASN A 64 -20.26 -24.63 13.01
N ASN A 65 -21.11 -25.31 12.23
CA ASN A 65 -22.17 -26.15 12.77
C ASN A 65 -21.67 -27.60 12.68
N LEU A 66 -21.16 -28.14 13.78
CA LEU A 66 -21.22 -29.56 14.11
C LEU A 66 -21.37 -29.72 15.62
#